data_AF-A0A6H9YLQ1-F1
#
_entry.id   AF-A0A6H9YLQ1-F1
#
_cell.length_a   1.000
_cell.length_b   1.000
_cell.length_c   1.000
_cell.angle_alpha   90.00
_cell.angle_beta   90.00
_cell.angle_gamma   90.00
#
_symmetry.space_group_name_H-M   'P 1'
#
loop_
_entity.id
_entity.type
_entity.pdbx_description
1 polymer ?
#
loop_
_entity_poly.entity_id
_entity_poly.type
_entity_poly.pdbx_seq_one_letter_code
_entity_poly.pdbx_strand_id
1 'polypeptide(L)'
;MTARTATLVGIWLAIAVLMVAVGLAAVQITVWVLTGSVVQPMSGEEIRQRLATEPALTPRPESSVAGTGEPRVFTSPGGRLLALCAGRDQAVLTDWSPAIGYRGYLVQDGPAPEASVVFGREDGTAVRAAVRCTRGFPRLLP
;
A
#
# COMPACT_ATOMS: atom_id res chain seq x y z
N MET A 1 53.76 23.75 -24.30
CA MET A 1 52.49 23.03 -24.57
C MET A 1 51.61 22.90 -23.31
N THR A 2 51.55 23.91 -22.44
CA THR A 2 50.96 23.78 -21.09
C THR A 2 49.76 24.70 -20.85
N ALA A 3 49.75 25.91 -21.44
CA ALA A 3 48.65 26.87 -21.22
C ALA A 3 47.32 26.43 -21.88
N ARG A 4 47.35 25.96 -23.13
CA ARG A 4 46.15 25.50 -23.85
C ARG A 4 45.55 24.22 -23.27
N THR A 5 46.39 23.31 -22.78
CA THR A 5 45.94 22.07 -22.13
C THR A 5 45.37 22.37 -20.74
N ALA A 6 45.99 23.28 -19.98
CA ALA A 6 45.44 23.74 -18.70
C ALA A 6 44.06 24.41 -18.86
N THR A 7 43.86 25.25 -19.89
CA THR A 7 42.54 25.87 -20.13
C THR A 7 41.48 24.85 -20.55
N LEU A 8 41.83 23.88 -21.39
CA LEU A 8 40.91 22.81 -21.79
C LEU A 8 40.50 21.94 -20.61
N VAL A 9 41.44 21.57 -19.72
CA VAL A 9 41.14 20.80 -18.51
C VAL A 9 40.29 21.62 -17.54
N GLY A 10 40.57 22.91 -17.37
CA GLY A 10 39.77 23.80 -16.53
C GLY A 10 38.33 23.95 -17.02
N ILE A 11 38.14 24.13 -18.32
CA ILE A 11 36.80 24.21 -18.93
C ILE A 11 36.05 22.89 -18.80
N TRP A 12 36.72 21.76 -19.02
CA TRP A 12 36.10 20.44 -18.89
C TRP A 12 35.64 20.16 -17.45
N LEU A 13 36.47 20.50 -16.45
CA LEU A 13 36.09 20.37 -15.04
C LEU A 13 34.91 21.27 -14.68
N ALA A 14 34.87 22.50 -15.19
CA ALA A 14 33.74 23.40 -14.96
C ALA A 14 32.42 22.82 -15.52
N ILE A 15 32.47 22.21 -16.72
CA ILE A 15 31.30 21.54 -17.32
C ILE A 15 30.85 20.34 -16.48
N ALA A 16 31.80 19.53 -15.98
CA ALA A 16 31.48 18.38 -15.13
C ALA A 16 30.81 18.81 -13.82
N VAL A 17 31.32 19.86 -13.17
CA VAL A 17 30.72 20.42 -11.94
C VAL A 17 29.32 20.96 -12.22
N LEU A 18 29.13 21.65 -13.36
CA LEU A 18 27.82 22.16 -13.76
C LEU A 18 26.81 21.02 -13.95
N MET A 19 27.20 19.95 -14.66
CA MET A 19 26.36 18.77 -14.87
C MET A 19 25.96 18.09 -13.54
N VAL A 20 26.90 17.97 -12.60
CA VAL A 20 26.61 17.41 -11.26
C VAL A 20 25.66 18.32 -10.48
N ALA A 21 25.85 19.64 -10.51
CA ALA A 21 24.97 20.58 -9.83
C ALA A 21 23.53 20.53 -10.40
N VAL A 22 23.38 20.41 -11.72
CA VAL A 22 22.07 20.23 -12.38
C VAL A 22 21.41 18.92 -11.96
N GLY A 23 22.16 17.82 -11.90
CA GLY A 23 21.66 16.53 -11.42
C GLY A 23 21.19 16.59 -9.96
N LEU A 24 21.98 17.21 -9.08
CA LEU A 24 21.62 17.39 -7.67
C LEU A 24 20.37 18.27 -7.51
N ALA A 25 20.21 19.32 -8.32
CA ALA A 25 19.02 20.17 -8.30
C ALA A 25 17.75 19.39 -8.70
N ALA A 26 17.82 18.51 -9.70
CA ALA A 26 16.70 17.67 -10.12
C ALA A 26 16.26 16.68 -9.01
N VAL A 27 17.23 16.10 -8.29
CA VAL A 27 16.95 15.18 -7.17
C VAL A 27 16.30 15.93 -6.00
N GLN A 28 16.82 17.11 -5.64
CA GLN A 28 16.28 17.91 -4.52
C GLN A 28 14.83 18.39 -4.77
N ILE A 29 14.46 18.69 -6.03
CA ILE A 29 13.08 19.03 -6.40
C ILE A 29 12.13 17.84 -6.19
N THR A 30 12.59 16.63 -6.52
CA THR A 30 11.79 15.40 -6.38
C THR A 30 11.59 15.03 -4.90
N VAL A 31 12.60 15.26 -4.06
CA VAL A 31 12.51 15.01 -2.61
C VAL A 31 11.46 15.91 -1.98
N TRP A 32 11.37 17.19 -2.34
CA TRP A 32 10.37 18.12 -1.76
C TRP A 32 8.91 17.72 -2.01
N VAL A 33 8.62 17.10 -3.17
CA VAL A 33 7.26 16.62 -3.51
C VAL A 33 6.93 15.31 -2.78
N LEU A 34 7.94 14.49 -2.46
CA LEU A 34 7.75 13.22 -1.75
C LEU A 34 7.84 13.35 -0.22
N THR A 35 8.60 14.31 0.31
CA THR A 35 8.78 14.52 1.76
C THR A 35 7.93 15.65 2.35
N GLY A 36 7.13 16.34 1.55
CA GLY A 36 6.21 17.41 2.00
C GLY A 36 5.12 16.95 2.99
N SER A 37 5.11 15.68 3.38
CA SER A 37 4.33 15.14 4.50
C SER A 37 5.03 13.93 5.11
N VAL A 38 6.33 14.04 5.41
CA VAL A 38 6.93 13.09 6.36
C VAL A 38 6.28 13.37 7.72
N VAL A 39 5.23 12.60 7.98
CA VAL A 39 4.67 12.29 9.29
C VAL A 39 5.82 12.32 10.28
N GLN A 40 5.80 13.32 11.16
CA GLN A 40 6.76 13.44 12.23
C GLN A 40 6.78 12.08 12.95
N PRO A 41 7.91 11.34 12.97
CA PRO A 41 7.91 10.01 13.54
C PRO A 41 7.50 10.15 15.00
N MET A 42 6.34 9.57 15.35
CA MET A 42 5.84 9.60 16.73
C MET A 42 6.96 9.07 17.63
N SER A 43 7.35 9.89 18.61
CA SER A 43 8.39 9.50 19.55
C SER A 43 7.93 8.29 20.35
N GLY A 44 8.84 7.41 20.76
CA GLY A 44 8.50 6.20 21.52
C GLY A 44 7.73 6.49 22.82
N GLU A 45 7.92 7.68 23.38
CA GLU A 45 7.19 8.14 24.56
C GLU A 45 5.73 8.49 24.24
N GLU A 46 5.48 9.10 23.08
CA GLU A 46 4.12 9.40 22.61
C GLU A 46 3.34 8.11 22.28
N ILE A 47 4.02 7.08 21.77
CA ILE A 47 3.45 5.74 21.59
C ILE A 47 3.03 5.16 22.94
N ARG A 48 3.91 5.18 23.94
CA ARG A 48 3.61 4.66 25.28
C ARG A 48 2.47 5.42 25.95
N GLN A 49 2.44 6.74 25.80
CA GLN A 49 1.40 7.57 26.37
C GLN A 49 0.03 7.31 25.70
N ARG A 50 0.00 7.05 24.38
CA ARG A 50 -1.22 6.64 23.68
C ARG A 50 -1.69 5.24 24.10
N LEU A 51 -0.79 4.27 24.23
CA LEU A 51 -1.14 2.93 24.74
C LEU A 51 -1.62 2.97 26.19
N ALA A 52 -1.04 3.83 27.04
CA ALA A 52 -1.46 3.98 28.43
C ALA A 52 -2.81 4.71 28.57
N THR A 53 -3.18 5.54 27.59
CA THR A 53 -4.45 6.26 27.55
C THR A 53 -5.56 5.43 26.88
N GLU A 54 -5.22 4.38 26.13
CA GLU A 54 -6.20 3.50 25.52
C GLU A 54 -6.99 2.76 26.61
N PRO A 55 -8.32 2.94 26.68
CA PRO A 55 -9.14 2.20 27.64
C PRO A 55 -8.96 0.71 27.35
N ALA A 56 -8.62 -0.07 28.38
CA ALA A 56 -8.56 -1.53 28.25
C ALA A 56 -9.90 -2.01 27.70
N LEU A 57 -9.92 -2.40 26.43
CA LEU A 57 -11.08 -2.99 25.80
C LEU A 57 -11.36 -4.31 26.51
N THR A 58 -12.35 -4.30 27.39
CA THR A 58 -13.03 -5.50 27.87
C THR A 58 -13.24 -6.42 26.66
N PRO A 59 -12.89 -7.72 26.72
CA PRO A 59 -13.05 -8.62 25.59
C PRO A 59 -14.52 -8.60 25.17
N ARG A 60 -14.81 -7.96 24.04
CA ARG A 60 -16.15 -7.96 23.47
C ARG A 60 -16.39 -9.37 22.94
N PRO A 61 -17.47 -10.04 23.35
CA PRO A 61 -17.74 -11.38 22.85
C PRO A 61 -17.80 -11.36 21.33
N GLU A 62 -16.97 -12.19 20.70
CA GLU A 62 -17.05 -12.52 19.27
C GLU A 62 -18.41 -13.18 19.01
N SER A 63 -19.40 -12.38 18.62
CA SER A 63 -20.55 -12.82 17.83
C SER A 63 -21.46 -11.64 17.48
N SER A 64 -21.70 -11.47 16.18
CA SER A 64 -23.00 -11.82 15.57
C SER A 64 -23.34 -10.91 14.39
N VAL A 65 -23.35 -11.49 13.19
CA VAL A 65 -24.07 -11.04 11.98
C VAL A 65 -23.72 -9.61 11.48
N ALA A 66 -22.56 -9.45 10.86
CA ALA A 66 -22.21 -8.23 10.10
C ALA A 66 -23.25 -7.96 9.00
N GLY A 67 -24.03 -6.89 9.14
CA GLY A 67 -25.07 -6.46 8.20
C GLY A 67 -24.53 -5.68 7.02
N THR A 68 -25.44 -5.17 6.20
CA THR A 68 -25.18 -4.29 5.04
C THR A 68 -24.18 -3.19 5.41
N GLY A 69 -23.04 -3.14 4.72
CA GLY A 69 -22.04 -2.08 4.88
C GLY A 69 -20.96 -2.33 5.94
N GLU A 70 -21.01 -3.43 6.70
CA GLU A 70 -19.95 -3.74 7.65
C GLU A 70 -18.79 -4.51 6.99
N PRO A 71 -17.53 -4.04 7.13
CA PRO A 71 -16.37 -4.72 6.58
C PRO A 71 -16.17 -6.10 7.21
N ARG A 72 -15.91 -7.12 6.38
CA ARG A 72 -15.52 -8.46 6.82
C ARG A 72 -14.15 -8.83 6.29
N VAL A 73 -13.37 -9.46 7.16
CA VAL A 73 -12.08 -10.06 6.80
C VAL A 73 -12.32 -11.48 6.29
N PHE A 74 -11.69 -11.80 5.17
CA PHE A 74 -11.61 -13.15 4.61
C PHE A 74 -10.15 -13.57 4.48
N THR A 75 -9.92 -14.88 4.57
CA THR A 75 -8.60 -15.49 4.41
C THR A 75 -8.66 -16.48 3.25
N SER A 76 -7.62 -16.45 2.42
CA SER A 76 -7.38 -17.38 1.32
C SER A 76 -5.95 -17.93 1.44
N PRO A 77 -5.60 -19.01 0.72
CA PRO A 77 -4.22 -19.49 0.66
C PRO A 77 -3.21 -18.43 0.20
N GLY A 78 -3.64 -17.51 -0.67
CA GLY A 78 -2.78 -16.46 -1.23
C GLY A 78 -2.67 -15.20 -0.37
N GLY A 79 -3.50 -15.02 0.65
CA GLY A 79 -3.53 -13.80 1.46
C GLY A 79 -4.88 -13.53 2.14
N ARG A 80 -4.99 -12.34 2.73
CA ARG A 80 -6.19 -11.84 3.39
C ARG A 80 -6.79 -10.67 2.61
N LEU A 81 -8.08 -10.47 2.78
CA LEU A 81 -8.82 -9.39 2.16
C LEU A 81 -9.92 -8.88 3.09
N LEU A 82 -10.15 -7.57 3.05
CA LEU A 82 -11.23 -6.87 3.73
C LEU A 82 -12.25 -6.45 2.67
N ALA A 83 -13.50 -6.88 2.83
CA ALA A 83 -14.55 -6.57 1.88
C ALA A 83 -15.83 -6.12 2.57
N LEU A 84 -16.57 -5.22 1.93
CA LEU A 84 -17.90 -4.77 2.36
C LEU A 84 -18.87 -4.80 1.18
N CYS A 85 -20.16 -4.69 1.49
CA CYS A 85 -21.19 -4.56 0.46
C CYS A 85 -21.62 -3.10 0.26
N ALA A 86 -21.49 -2.63 -0.98
CA ALA A 86 -22.14 -1.41 -1.45
C ALA A 86 -23.57 -1.76 -1.87
N GLY A 87 -24.53 -1.63 -0.95
CA GLY A 87 -25.90 -2.07 -1.18
C GLY A 87 -26.06 -3.59 -1.07
N ARG A 88 -26.93 -4.19 -1.90
CA ARG A 88 -27.33 -5.61 -1.73
C ARG A 88 -26.41 -6.60 -2.43
N ASP A 89 -25.96 -6.25 -3.63
CA ASP A 89 -25.34 -7.21 -4.56
C ASP A 89 -24.02 -6.71 -5.15
N GLN A 90 -23.52 -5.54 -4.72
CA GLN A 90 -22.21 -5.04 -5.13
C GLN A 90 -21.19 -5.22 -4.00
N ALA A 91 -20.11 -5.92 -4.28
CA ALA A 91 -18.97 -6.08 -3.42
C ALA A 91 -17.94 -4.97 -3.66
N VAL A 92 -17.28 -4.57 -2.58
CA VAL A 92 -16.13 -3.67 -2.59
C VAL A 92 -15.02 -4.32 -1.78
N LEU A 93 -13.82 -4.44 -2.35
CA LEU A 93 -12.59 -4.70 -1.59
C LEU A 93 -12.05 -3.36 -1.09
N THR A 94 -11.83 -3.27 0.23
CA THR A 94 -11.29 -2.07 0.85
C THR A 94 -9.81 -2.20 1.17
N ASP A 95 -9.34 -3.43 1.39
CA ASP A 95 -7.94 -3.72 1.67
C ASP A 95 -7.61 -5.19 1.35
N TRP A 96 -6.33 -5.48 1.09
CA TRP A 96 -5.82 -6.83 0.91
C TRP A 96 -4.33 -6.92 1.26
N SER A 97 -3.94 -8.06 1.82
CA SER A 97 -2.56 -8.36 2.17
C SER A 97 -2.16 -9.74 1.62
N PRO A 98 -1.16 -9.83 0.74
CA PRO A 98 -0.64 -11.11 0.29
C PRO A 98 -0.04 -11.93 1.44
N ALA A 99 -0.17 -13.25 1.36
CA ALA A 99 0.57 -14.15 2.22
C ALA A 99 2.06 -14.13 1.88
N ILE A 100 2.90 -14.67 2.77
CA ILE A 100 4.35 -14.72 2.56
C ILE A 100 4.67 -15.48 1.26
N GLY A 101 5.49 -14.86 0.41
CA GLY A 101 5.88 -15.43 -0.88
C GLY A 101 4.83 -15.31 -1.98
N TYR A 102 3.70 -14.63 -1.71
CA TYR A 102 2.72 -14.21 -2.71
C TYR A 102 2.80 -12.70 -2.94
N ARG A 103 2.33 -12.26 -4.11
CA ARG A 103 2.15 -10.86 -4.48
C ARG A 103 0.74 -10.68 -5.04
N GLY A 104 0.11 -9.55 -4.73
CA GLY A 104 -1.22 -9.21 -5.23
C GLY A 104 -1.14 -8.61 -6.63
N TYR A 105 -1.96 -9.12 -7.54
CA TYR A 105 -2.08 -8.68 -8.93
C TYR A 105 -3.55 -8.72 -9.37
N LEU A 106 -3.85 -8.10 -10.51
CA LEU A 106 -5.18 -8.13 -11.16
C LEU A 106 -6.32 -7.83 -10.17
N VAL A 107 -6.19 -6.72 -9.48
CA VAL A 107 -7.14 -6.28 -8.46
C VAL A 107 -8.38 -5.69 -9.12
N GLN A 108 -9.55 -6.12 -8.66
CA GLN A 108 -10.87 -5.59 -9.00
C GLN A 108 -11.58 -5.18 -7.72
N ASP A 109 -11.45 -3.91 -7.36
CA ASP A 109 -11.90 -3.42 -6.06
C ASP A 109 -13.42 -3.23 -5.96
N GLY A 110 -14.12 -3.15 -7.09
CA GLY A 110 -15.54 -2.77 -7.12
C GLY A 110 -15.77 -1.25 -6.96
N PRO A 111 -17.02 -0.80 -6.78
CA PRO A 111 -18.24 -1.59 -6.61
C PRO A 111 -18.60 -2.41 -7.84
N ALA A 112 -18.74 -3.73 -7.69
CA ALA A 112 -19.09 -4.64 -8.76
C ALA A 112 -19.84 -5.87 -8.22
N PRO A 113 -20.56 -6.66 -9.04
CA PRO A 113 -21.21 -7.89 -8.59
C PRO A 113 -20.27 -8.91 -7.93
N GLU A 114 -18.97 -8.78 -8.22
CA GLU A 114 -17.87 -9.51 -7.64
C GLU A 114 -16.65 -8.58 -7.56
N ALA A 115 -15.98 -8.56 -6.41
CA ALA A 115 -14.70 -7.88 -6.23
C ALA A 115 -13.63 -8.93 -5.92
N SER A 116 -12.45 -8.83 -6.53
CA SER A 116 -11.45 -9.90 -6.44
C SER A 116 -10.02 -9.42 -6.54
N VAL A 117 -9.10 -10.23 -6.03
CA VAL A 117 -7.65 -10.05 -6.17
C VAL A 117 -7.03 -11.40 -6.52
N VAL A 118 -6.02 -11.39 -7.38
CA VAL A 118 -5.23 -12.58 -7.70
C VAL A 118 -3.90 -12.52 -6.96
N PHE A 119 -3.64 -13.50 -6.10
CA PHE A 119 -2.36 -13.65 -5.42
C PHE A 119 -1.48 -14.62 -6.19
N GLY A 120 -0.39 -14.13 -6.77
CA GLY A 120 0.56 -14.92 -7.56
C GLY A 120 1.90 -15.13 -6.85
N ARG A 121 2.59 -16.22 -7.17
CA ARG A 121 3.98 -16.51 -6.80
C ARG A 121 4.87 -16.51 -8.04
N GLU A 122 6.18 -16.44 -7.83
CA GLU A 122 7.17 -16.48 -8.93
C GLU A 122 7.21 -17.85 -9.63
N ASP A 123 6.82 -18.92 -8.95
CA ASP A 123 6.72 -20.28 -9.50
C ASP A 123 5.52 -20.46 -10.45
N GLY A 124 4.72 -19.42 -10.69
CA GLY A 124 3.54 -19.44 -11.55
C GLY A 124 2.25 -19.86 -10.83
N THR A 125 2.31 -20.23 -9.55
CA THR A 125 1.13 -20.54 -8.74
C THR A 125 0.30 -19.26 -8.54
N ALA A 126 -1.00 -19.34 -8.80
CA ALA A 126 -1.92 -18.22 -8.57
C ALA A 126 -3.17 -18.67 -7.81
N VAL A 127 -3.62 -17.85 -6.87
CA VAL A 127 -4.83 -18.03 -6.08
C VAL A 127 -5.70 -16.80 -6.28
N ARG A 128 -6.87 -16.97 -6.91
CA ARG A 128 -7.87 -15.91 -6.98
C ARG A 128 -8.70 -15.93 -5.71
N ALA A 129 -8.80 -14.77 -5.06
CA ALA A 129 -9.71 -14.58 -3.95
C ALA A 129 -10.78 -13.57 -4.37
N ALA A 130 -12.04 -14.03 -4.42
CA ALA A 130 -13.15 -13.24 -4.91
C ALA A 130 -14.28 -13.18 -3.87
N VAL A 131 -14.94 -12.04 -3.78
CA VAL A 131 -16.05 -11.79 -2.85
C VAL A 131 -17.26 -11.36 -3.64
N ARG A 132 -18.42 -11.92 -3.30
CA ARG A 132 -19.74 -11.45 -3.75
C ARG A 132 -20.60 -11.05 -2.57
N CYS A 133 -21.50 -10.12 -2.82
CA CYS A 133 -22.52 -9.75 -1.86
C CYS A 133 -23.79 -10.54 -2.10
N THR A 134 -24.33 -11.14 -1.05
CA THR A 134 -25.63 -11.82 -1.07
C THR A 134 -26.53 -11.18 -0.04
N ARG A 135 -27.53 -10.42 -0.50
CA ARG A 135 -28.47 -9.69 0.38
C ARG A 135 -27.74 -8.76 1.36
N GLY A 136 -26.68 -8.10 0.91
CA GLY A 136 -25.90 -7.17 1.73
C GLY A 136 -24.82 -7.82 2.59
N PHE A 137 -24.64 -9.15 2.52
CA PHE A 137 -23.62 -9.87 3.26
C PHE A 137 -22.47 -10.28 2.33
N PRO A 138 -21.22 -9.86 2.58
CA PRO A 138 -20.09 -10.29 1.77
C PRO A 138 -19.79 -11.77 2.03
N ARG A 139 -19.49 -12.50 0.96
CA ARG A 139 -19.18 -13.94 0.93
C ARG A 139 -17.97 -14.18 0.05
N LEU A 140 -16.97 -14.88 0.57
CA LEU A 140 -15.86 -15.38 -0.23
C LEU A 140 -16.35 -16.48 -1.17
N LEU A 141 -15.94 -16.41 -2.43
CA LEU A 141 -16.11 -17.47 -3.41
C LEU A 141 -15.00 -18.52 -3.27
N PRO A 142 -15.32 -19.80 -3.51
CA PRO A 142 -14.34 -20.88 -3.52
C PRO A 142 -13.33 -20.76 -4.67
#